data_AF-A0A949GKR0-F1
#
_entry.id   AF-A0A949GKR0-F1
#
_cell.length_a   1.000
_cell.length_b   1.000
_cell.length_c   1.000
_cell.angle_alpha   90.00
_cell.angle_beta   90.00
_cell.angle_gamma   90.00
#
_symmetry.space_group_name_H-M   'P 1'
#
loop_
_entity.id
_entity.type
_entity.pdbx_description
1 polymer ?
#
loop_
_entity_poly.entity_id
_entity_poly.type
_entity_poly.pdbx_seq_one_letter_code
_entity_poly.pdbx_strand_id
1 'polypeptide(L)'
;MRFFFQILFTVFVMPPIREFEGLAFWGSEPDLLAYHIGRVTMRWNDVQFWFYAVFQRMLRRPGARAVFFAIHTDRAQRDMVRELATDVLREWPDLLKELNARIEDANQLAGRRNDALHAMWDYGPRGDKANVHLPLDNRLKGKDALTELTALYEQLGALETKLVPLVFRIRDTLKRRSKQDARRLVAEGLARGLRPPEPSQSRKAKGPFKWS
;
A
#
# COMPACT_ATOMS: atom_id res chain seq x y z
N MET A 1 -2.57 -23.23 -13.50
CA MET A 1 -1.69 -22.19 -12.93
C MET A 1 -2.34 -21.60 -11.67
N ARG A 2 -2.43 -22.40 -10.60
CA ARG A 2 -3.04 -22.06 -9.31
C ARG A 2 -2.00 -21.87 -8.19
N PHE A 3 -0.70 -21.98 -8.51
CA PHE A 3 0.35 -22.22 -7.51
C PHE A 3 1.25 -21.02 -7.15
N PHE A 4 1.18 -19.89 -7.87
CA PHE A 4 2.07 -18.74 -7.58
C PHE A 4 1.39 -17.54 -6.92
N PHE A 5 0.06 -17.55 -6.81
CA PHE A 5 -0.65 -16.64 -5.90
C PHE A 5 -0.61 -17.10 -4.42
N GLN A 6 0.04 -18.23 -4.15
CA GLN A 6 0.05 -18.87 -2.84
C GLN A 6 1.28 -18.53 -1.97
N ILE A 7 2.26 -17.79 -2.51
CA ILE A 7 3.52 -17.49 -1.80
C ILE A 7 3.62 -16.02 -1.32
N LEU A 8 2.75 -15.12 -1.80
CA LEU A 8 2.61 -13.75 -1.25
C LEU A 8 1.28 -13.52 -0.51
N PHE A 9 0.43 -14.54 -0.45
CA PHE A 9 -0.79 -14.59 0.36
C PHE A 9 -0.77 -15.80 1.31
N THR A 10 0.42 -16.19 1.79
CA THR A 10 0.46 -16.53 3.22
C THR A 10 0.28 -15.21 3.94
N VAL A 11 -0.99 -14.74 3.98
CA VAL A 11 -1.46 -14.08 5.19
C VAL A 11 -1.00 -15.06 6.25
N PHE A 12 0.06 -14.71 6.97
CA PHE A 12 0.19 -15.18 8.32
C PHE A 12 -1.13 -14.71 8.92
N VAL A 13 -2.15 -15.56 8.85
CA VAL A 13 -3.29 -15.48 9.73
C VAL A 13 -2.61 -15.83 11.04
N MET A 14 -1.91 -14.84 11.61
CA MET A 14 -1.64 -14.85 13.01
C MET A 14 -3.03 -15.10 13.59
N PRO A 15 -3.18 -16.18 14.38
CA PRO A 15 -4.47 -16.47 15.00
C PRO A 15 -5.01 -15.15 15.58
N PRO A 16 -6.32 -14.88 15.47
CA PRO A 16 -6.90 -13.69 16.07
C PRO A 16 -6.35 -13.58 17.48
N ILE A 17 -5.79 -12.41 17.83
CA ILE A 17 -5.15 -12.11 19.12
C ILE A 17 -6.22 -12.04 20.24
N ARG A 18 -7.17 -12.98 20.25
CA ARG A 18 -8.20 -13.16 21.26
C ARG A 18 -7.90 -14.33 22.19
N GLU A 19 -6.82 -15.08 21.97
CA GLU A 19 -6.36 -16.17 22.86
C GLU A 19 -5.06 -15.85 23.62
N PHE A 20 -4.63 -14.58 23.64
CA PHE A 20 -3.50 -14.12 24.47
C PHE A 20 -3.95 -13.30 25.70
N GLU A 21 -5.17 -13.50 26.17
CA GLU A 21 -5.68 -12.92 27.42
C GLU A 21 -5.17 -13.64 28.68
N GLY A 22 -4.23 -14.58 28.53
CA GLY A 22 -3.39 -15.11 29.62
C GLY A 22 -2.22 -14.17 29.93
N LEU A 23 -2.53 -13.01 30.52
CA LEU A 23 -1.63 -11.91 30.91
C LEU A 23 -0.60 -12.28 32.02
N ALA A 24 0.41 -13.07 31.68
CA ALA A 24 1.65 -13.16 32.46
C ALA A 24 2.92 -13.25 31.59
N PHE A 25 2.77 -13.28 30.25
CA PHE A 25 3.88 -13.52 29.33
C PHE A 25 4.46 -12.26 28.69
N TRP A 26 3.66 -11.20 28.56
CA TRP A 26 4.20 -9.93 28.09
C TRP A 26 5.04 -9.33 29.20
N GLY A 27 6.33 -9.15 28.91
CA GLY A 27 7.28 -8.56 29.82
C GLY A 27 6.90 -7.12 30.19
N SER A 28 7.86 -6.41 30.74
CA SER A 28 7.71 -5.02 31.20
C SER A 28 6.98 -4.12 30.18
N GLU A 29 6.36 -3.02 30.62
CA GLU A 29 5.77 -1.99 29.75
C GLU A 29 6.61 -1.63 28.49
N PRO A 30 7.95 -1.56 28.55
CA PRO A 30 8.83 -1.50 27.38
C PRO A 30 8.55 -2.52 26.27
N ASP A 31 8.30 -3.78 26.63
CA ASP A 31 8.07 -4.87 25.69
C ASP A 31 6.73 -4.70 24.97
N LEU A 32 5.70 -4.21 25.68
CA LEU A 32 4.41 -3.86 25.09
C LEU A 32 4.57 -2.70 24.10
N LEU A 33 5.33 -1.68 24.47
CA LEU A 33 5.55 -0.54 23.59
C LEU A 33 6.28 -0.94 22.29
N ALA A 34 7.36 -1.72 22.41
CA ALA A 34 8.10 -2.25 21.27
C ALA A 34 7.20 -3.11 20.36
N TYR A 35 6.34 -3.94 20.95
CA TYR A 35 5.34 -4.71 20.21
C TYR A 35 4.38 -3.82 19.41
N HIS A 36 3.82 -2.76 20.01
CA HIS A 36 2.92 -1.84 19.32
C HIS A 36 3.62 -1.05 18.20
N ILE A 37 4.87 -0.63 18.42
CA ILE A 37 5.71 -0.02 17.38
C ILE A 37 5.91 -0.97 16.19
N GLY A 38 6.20 -2.24 16.46
CA GLY A 38 6.33 -3.28 15.43
C GLY A 38 5.03 -3.43 14.62
N ARG A 39 3.88 -3.46 15.29
CA ARG A 39 2.57 -3.55 14.63
C ARG A 39 2.25 -2.35 13.74
N VAL A 40 2.51 -1.14 14.21
CA VAL A 40 2.36 0.10 13.41
C VAL A 40 3.25 0.03 12.17
N THR A 41 4.49 -0.43 12.33
CA THR A 41 5.44 -0.56 11.20
C THR A 41 4.95 -1.55 10.15
N MET A 42 4.51 -2.74 10.58
CA MET A 42 3.96 -3.74 9.66
C MET A 42 2.74 -3.22 8.92
N ARG A 43 1.78 -2.61 9.63
CA ARG A 43 0.57 -2.06 9.01
C ARG A 43 0.88 -0.91 8.04
N TRP A 44 1.88 -0.09 8.33
CA TRP A 44 2.35 0.93 7.40
C TRP A 44 2.90 0.33 6.12
N ASN A 45 3.65 -0.78 6.20
CA ASN A 45 4.15 -1.48 5.02
C ASN A 45 3.01 -2.03 4.15
N ASP A 46 1.93 -2.52 4.76
CA ASP A 46 0.73 -2.94 4.03
C ASP A 46 0.12 -1.77 3.24
N VAL A 47 -0.02 -0.59 3.88
CA VAL A 47 -0.47 0.63 3.21
C VAL A 47 0.46 1.02 2.04
N GLN A 48 1.78 0.98 2.22
CA GLN A 48 2.74 1.24 1.14
C GLN A 48 2.61 0.24 -0.01
N PHE A 49 2.41 -1.04 0.31
CA PHE A 49 2.19 -2.08 -0.68
C PHE A 49 0.96 -1.77 -1.56
N TRP A 50 -0.13 -1.27 -0.98
CA TRP A 50 -1.31 -0.90 -1.76
C TRP A 50 -1.07 0.29 -2.70
N PHE A 51 -0.27 1.29 -2.30
CA PHE A 51 0.14 2.35 -3.22
C PHE A 51 1.04 1.83 -4.35
N TYR A 52 1.98 0.94 -4.04
CA TYR A 52 2.76 0.25 -5.06
C TYR A 52 1.86 -0.55 -6.02
N ALA A 53 0.84 -1.23 -5.51
CA ALA A 53 -0.11 -1.96 -6.33
C ALA A 53 -0.85 -1.03 -7.30
N VAL A 54 -1.33 0.14 -6.83
CA VAL A 54 -1.94 1.16 -7.70
C VAL A 54 -0.96 1.63 -8.78
N PHE A 55 0.26 2.00 -8.39
CA PHE A 55 1.31 2.41 -9.32
C PHE A 55 1.58 1.36 -10.41
N GLN A 56 1.77 0.10 -10.01
CA GLN A 56 2.03 -1.00 -10.94
C GLN A 56 0.88 -1.18 -11.95
N ARG A 57 -0.37 -1.04 -11.51
CA ARG A 57 -1.55 -1.14 -12.40
C ARG A 57 -1.64 0.00 -13.40
N MET A 58 -1.25 1.21 -13.00
CA MET A 58 -1.27 2.39 -13.89
C MET A 58 -0.10 2.38 -14.86
N LEU A 59 1.11 2.06 -14.39
CA LEU A 59 2.32 2.10 -15.22
C LEU A 59 2.31 1.02 -16.32
N ARG A 60 1.80 -0.19 -16.02
CA ARG A 60 1.68 -1.33 -16.99
C ARG A 60 2.98 -1.68 -17.72
N ARG A 61 4.15 -1.44 -17.11
CA ARG A 61 5.47 -1.75 -17.69
C ARG A 61 6.24 -2.77 -16.84
N PRO A 62 7.08 -3.60 -17.47
CA PRO A 62 8.09 -4.36 -16.74
C PRO A 62 9.00 -3.39 -15.98
N GLY A 63 9.44 -3.76 -14.78
CA GLY A 63 10.29 -2.89 -13.97
C GLY A 63 9.57 -1.86 -13.09
N ALA A 64 8.23 -1.83 -13.06
CA ALA A 64 7.47 -0.96 -12.15
C ALA A 64 7.95 -1.05 -10.68
N ARG A 65 8.31 -2.25 -10.23
CA ARG A 65 8.92 -2.47 -8.91
C ARG A 65 10.22 -1.68 -8.73
N ALA A 66 11.13 -1.80 -9.68
CA ALA A 66 12.43 -1.12 -9.62
C ALA A 66 12.24 0.40 -9.62
N VAL A 67 11.34 0.93 -10.45
CA VAL A 67 11.03 2.36 -10.49
C VAL A 67 10.43 2.84 -9.17
N PHE A 68 9.45 2.12 -8.64
CA PHE A 68 8.76 2.52 -7.41
C PHE A 68 9.71 2.53 -6.20
N PHE A 69 10.46 1.45 -6.01
CA PHE A 69 11.35 1.29 -4.85
C PHE A 69 12.74 1.94 -5.03
N ALA A 70 13.04 2.52 -6.19
CA ALA A 70 14.22 3.39 -6.34
C ALA A 70 14.07 4.71 -5.57
N ILE A 71 12.83 5.11 -5.25
CA ILE A 71 12.54 6.29 -4.43
C ILE A 71 12.55 5.88 -2.95
N HIS A 72 13.46 6.46 -2.17
CA HIS A 72 13.64 6.08 -0.75
C HIS A 72 12.63 6.68 0.22
N THR A 73 11.89 7.72 -0.17
CA THR A 73 10.95 8.39 0.72
C THR A 73 9.51 8.01 0.37
N ASP A 74 8.75 7.57 1.36
CA ASP A 74 7.35 7.16 1.17
C ASP A 74 6.49 8.30 0.62
N ARG A 75 6.82 9.55 0.99
CA ARG A 75 6.13 10.74 0.46
C ARG A 75 6.33 10.87 -1.04
N ALA A 76 7.57 10.82 -1.53
CA ALA A 76 7.84 10.93 -2.95
C ALA A 76 7.29 9.74 -3.74
N GLN A 77 7.25 8.53 -3.15
CA GLN A 77 6.55 7.39 -3.75
C GLN A 77 5.06 7.68 -3.97
N ARG A 78 4.36 8.23 -2.96
CA ARG A 78 2.95 8.62 -3.09
C ARG A 78 2.72 9.78 -4.05
N ASP A 79 3.60 10.77 -4.06
CA ASP A 79 3.54 11.89 -5.01
C ASP A 79 3.68 11.36 -6.45
N MET A 80 4.60 10.42 -6.70
CA MET A 80 4.71 9.72 -7.99
C MET A 80 3.43 8.95 -8.36
N VAL A 81 2.74 8.32 -7.39
CA VAL A 81 1.42 7.72 -7.63
C VAL A 81 0.40 8.78 -8.05
N ARG A 82 0.37 9.93 -7.35
CA ARG A 82 -0.55 11.04 -7.62
C ARG A 82 -0.36 11.60 -9.05
N GLU A 83 0.88 11.86 -9.44
CA GLU A 83 1.18 12.39 -10.78
C GLU A 83 0.76 11.41 -11.88
N LEU A 84 1.15 10.13 -11.75
CA LEU A 84 0.75 9.11 -12.71
C LEU A 84 -0.77 8.91 -12.77
N ALA A 85 -1.46 9.02 -11.62
CA ALA A 85 -2.91 8.92 -11.55
C ALA A 85 -3.60 10.09 -12.26
N THR A 86 -3.06 11.29 -12.19
CA THR A 86 -3.62 12.47 -12.87
C THR A 86 -3.71 12.24 -14.37
N ASP A 87 -2.66 11.68 -14.98
CA ASP A 87 -2.65 11.36 -16.40
C ASP A 87 -3.56 10.17 -16.74
N VAL A 88 -3.43 9.07 -15.99
CA VAL A 88 -4.07 7.79 -16.31
C VAL A 88 -5.57 7.80 -15.99
N LEU A 89 -5.97 8.50 -14.92
CA LEU A 89 -7.33 8.54 -14.40
C LEU A 89 -8.11 9.81 -14.79
N ARG A 90 -7.58 10.65 -15.70
CA ARG A 90 -8.26 11.89 -16.14
C ARG A 90 -9.71 11.70 -16.62
N GLU A 91 -10.03 10.53 -17.18
CA GLU A 91 -11.38 10.16 -17.68
C GLU A 91 -12.30 9.64 -16.56
N TRP A 92 -11.79 9.46 -15.34
CA TRP A 92 -12.53 9.00 -14.16
C TRP A 92 -12.22 9.87 -12.95
N PRO A 93 -12.68 11.13 -12.94
CA PRO A 93 -12.35 12.12 -11.90
C PRO A 93 -12.73 11.66 -10.50
N ASP A 94 -13.80 10.86 -10.35
CA ASP A 94 -14.20 10.32 -9.04
C ASP A 94 -13.14 9.37 -8.45
N LEU A 95 -12.55 8.50 -9.28
CA LEU A 95 -11.48 7.60 -8.84
C LEU A 95 -10.21 8.37 -8.49
N LEU A 96 -9.88 9.40 -9.29
CA LEU A 96 -8.75 10.28 -9.03
C LEU A 96 -8.93 11.04 -7.70
N LYS A 97 -10.11 11.63 -7.48
CA LYS A 97 -10.45 12.34 -6.25
C LYS A 97 -10.37 11.40 -5.03
N GLU A 98 -10.92 10.20 -5.14
CA GLU A 98 -10.88 9.21 -4.06
C GLU A 98 -9.44 8.77 -3.75
N LEU A 99 -8.63 8.49 -4.76
CA LEU A 99 -7.21 8.15 -4.58
C LEU A 99 -6.42 9.27 -3.93
N ASN A 100 -6.61 10.52 -4.37
CA ASN A 100 -5.94 11.68 -3.80
C ASN A 100 -6.31 11.85 -2.32
N ALA A 101 -7.59 11.67 -1.97
CA ALA A 101 -8.02 11.69 -0.57
C ALA A 101 -7.29 10.62 0.27
N ARG A 102 -7.14 9.39 -0.24
CA ARG A 102 -6.41 8.33 0.46
C ARG A 102 -4.91 8.60 0.57
N ILE A 103 -4.31 9.27 -0.41
CA ILE A 103 -2.91 9.74 -0.34
C ILE A 103 -2.76 10.78 0.77
N GLU A 104 -3.69 11.73 0.90
CA GLU A 104 -3.66 12.71 1.99
C GLU A 104 -3.85 12.06 3.36
N ASP A 105 -4.79 11.12 3.49
CA ASP A 105 -4.96 10.32 4.70
C ASP A 105 -3.62 9.64 5.09
N ALA A 106 -2.94 9.03 4.12
CA ALA A 106 -1.64 8.41 4.34
C ALA A 106 -0.53 9.41 4.73
N ASN A 107 -0.52 10.61 4.13
CA ASN A 107 0.45 11.66 4.46
C ASN A 107 0.31 12.13 5.92
N GLN A 108 -0.92 12.28 6.40
CA GLN A 108 -1.19 12.64 7.78
C GLN A 108 -0.72 11.54 8.75
N LEU A 109 -1.04 10.28 8.45
CA LEU A 109 -0.62 9.14 9.28
C LEU A 109 0.89 8.88 9.24
N ALA A 110 1.56 9.15 8.11
CA ALA A 110 3.01 9.04 7.97
C ALA A 110 3.75 9.91 9.00
N GLY A 111 3.25 11.13 9.23
CA GLY A 111 3.79 12.02 10.24
C GLY A 111 3.75 11.38 11.63
N ARG A 112 2.59 10.88 12.05
CA ARG A 112 2.41 10.21 13.35
C ARG A 112 3.25 8.94 13.47
N ARG A 113 3.39 8.18 12.39
CA ARG A 113 4.27 6.99 12.34
C ARG A 113 5.74 7.38 12.52
N ASN A 114 6.20 8.44 11.86
CA ASN A 114 7.58 8.91 11.99
C ASN A 114 7.86 9.38 13.42
N ASP A 115 6.91 10.09 14.04
CA ASP A 115 7.00 10.49 15.44
C ASP A 115 7.15 9.28 16.39
N ALA A 116 6.39 8.21 16.13
CA ALA A 116 6.45 6.99 16.92
C ALA A 116 7.77 6.21 16.76
N LEU A 117 8.32 6.18 15.54
CA LEU A 117 9.53 5.40 15.25
C LEU A 117 10.83 6.12 15.55
N HIS A 118 10.82 7.45 15.47
CA HIS A 118 11.97 8.27 15.79
C HIS A 118 11.90 8.86 17.19
N ALA A 119 10.88 8.50 17.97
CA ALA A 119 10.87 8.75 19.40
C ALA A 119 12.04 7.99 20.07
N MET A 120 12.82 8.71 20.87
CA MET A 120 13.69 8.11 21.86
C MET A 120 12.83 7.76 23.08
N TRP A 121 12.84 6.49 23.43
CA TRP A 121 12.07 5.97 24.56
C TRP A 121 13.01 5.78 25.74
N ASP A 122 12.70 6.44 26.84
CA ASP A 122 13.34 6.22 28.13
C ASP A 122 12.44 5.32 28.97
N TYR A 123 13.01 4.22 29.43
CA TYR A 123 12.30 3.18 30.14
C TYR A 123 12.51 3.24 31.66
N GLY A 124 13.22 4.25 32.17
CA GLY A 124 13.45 4.45 33.60
C GLY A 124 14.02 3.21 34.32
N PRO A 125 14.04 3.23 35.66
CA PRO A 125 14.17 2.05 36.49
C PRO A 125 13.08 1.00 36.22
N ARG A 126 13.38 -0.28 36.50
CA ARG A 126 12.47 -1.40 36.28
C ARG A 126 11.12 -1.18 37.00
N GLY A 127 10.06 -1.00 36.22
CA GLY A 127 8.69 -0.77 36.73
C GLY A 127 8.13 0.63 36.43
N ASP A 128 8.96 1.56 35.94
CA ASP A 128 8.52 2.88 35.52
C ASP A 128 7.83 2.86 34.15
N LYS A 129 6.97 3.86 33.92
CA LYS A 129 6.31 4.07 32.63
C LYS A 129 7.29 4.53 31.58
N ALA A 130 7.14 4.03 30.36
CA ALA A 130 7.98 4.47 29.25
C ALA A 130 7.69 5.94 28.91
N ASN A 131 8.73 6.77 28.87
CA ASN A 131 8.66 8.18 28.54
C ASN A 131 9.29 8.47 27.17
N VAL A 132 8.70 9.38 26.40
CA VAL A 132 9.27 9.87 25.14
C VAL A 132 10.22 11.02 25.44
N HIS A 133 11.52 10.80 25.26
CA HIS A 133 12.54 11.77 25.68
C HIS A 133 12.95 12.74 24.56
N LEU A 134 12.95 12.33 23.29
CA LEU A 134 13.38 13.14 22.13
C LEU A 134 12.71 12.66 20.82
N PRO A 135 12.54 13.50 19.78
CA PRO A 135 12.83 14.94 19.72
C PRO A 135 11.81 15.83 20.46
N LEU A 136 12.24 17.02 20.84
CA LEU A 136 11.60 17.97 21.78
C LEU A 136 10.18 18.46 21.39
N ASP A 137 9.81 18.35 20.11
CA ASP A 137 8.52 18.80 19.53
C ASP A 137 7.60 17.66 19.08
N ASN A 138 7.83 16.44 19.58
CA ASN A 138 7.04 15.28 19.17
C ASN A 138 5.55 15.44 19.57
N ARG A 139 4.62 15.17 18.64
CA ARG A 139 3.15 15.18 18.87
C ARG A 139 2.69 14.17 19.93
N LEU A 140 3.57 13.29 20.38
CA LEU A 140 3.34 12.32 21.44
C LEU A 140 3.69 12.84 22.85
N LYS A 141 4.33 14.02 22.97
CA LYS A 141 4.74 14.57 24.27
C LYS A 141 3.54 14.79 25.19
N GLY A 142 3.63 14.29 26.41
CA GLY A 142 2.58 14.40 27.44
C GLY A 142 1.34 13.54 27.18
N LYS A 143 1.38 12.65 26.19
CA LYS A 143 0.29 11.73 25.87
C LYS A 143 0.63 10.31 26.32
N ASP A 144 -0.40 9.50 26.51
CA ASP A 144 -0.24 8.07 26.73
C ASP A 144 0.20 7.39 25.42
N ALA A 145 1.45 6.92 25.38
CA ALA A 145 2.06 6.38 24.18
C ALA A 145 1.37 5.11 23.66
N LEU A 146 0.97 4.22 24.56
CA LEU A 146 0.28 2.98 24.19
C LEU A 146 -1.07 3.26 23.54
N THR A 147 -1.84 4.20 24.10
CA THR A 147 -3.10 4.66 23.51
C THR A 147 -2.88 5.28 22.13
N GLU A 148 -1.88 6.15 21.97
CA GLU A 148 -1.57 6.78 20.68
C GLU A 148 -1.14 5.78 19.60
N LEU A 149 -0.29 4.80 19.95
CA LEU A 149 0.14 3.74 19.03
C LEU A 149 -0.99 2.79 18.66
N THR A 150 -1.86 2.45 19.62
CA THR A 150 -3.06 1.64 19.37
C THR A 150 -4.00 2.35 18.39
N ALA A 151 -4.29 3.62 18.65
CA ALA A 151 -5.12 4.44 17.76
C ALA A 151 -4.49 4.58 16.36
N LEU A 152 -3.17 4.78 16.27
CA LEU A 152 -2.47 4.85 14.99
C LEU A 152 -2.58 3.52 14.21
N TYR A 153 -2.39 2.38 14.89
CA TYR A 153 -2.53 1.06 14.27
C TYR A 153 -3.94 0.84 13.71
N GLU A 154 -4.98 1.20 14.46
CA GLU A 154 -6.38 1.09 14.02
C GLU A 154 -6.67 1.99 12.82
N GLN A 155 -6.19 3.23 12.84
CA GLN A 155 -6.37 4.16 11.73
C GLN A 155 -5.67 3.69 10.45
N LEU A 156 -4.48 3.10 10.57
CA LEU A 156 -3.79 2.48 9.45
C LEU A 156 -4.58 1.28 8.90
N GLY A 157 -5.15 0.44 9.75
CA GLY A 157 -6.04 -0.65 9.32
C GLY A 157 -7.33 -0.16 8.65
N ALA A 158 -7.90 0.94 9.11
CA ALA A 158 -9.05 1.57 8.48
C ALA A 158 -8.71 2.18 7.11
N LEU A 159 -7.52 2.78 6.97
CA LEU A 159 -7.02 3.27 5.68
C LEU A 159 -6.80 2.12 4.71
N GLU A 160 -6.16 1.03 5.17
CA GLU A 160 -5.97 -0.18 4.35
C GLU A 160 -7.31 -0.74 3.84
N THR A 161 -8.29 -0.88 4.73
CA THR A 161 -9.64 -1.35 4.40
C THR A 161 -10.29 -0.51 3.29
N LYS A 162 -9.98 0.79 3.22
CA LYS A 162 -10.46 1.70 2.16
C LYS A 162 -9.62 1.60 0.88
N LEU A 163 -8.31 1.39 0.99
CA LEU A 163 -7.39 1.28 -0.16
C LEU A 163 -7.64 0.02 -0.99
N VAL A 164 -7.82 -1.13 -0.34
CA VAL A 164 -8.00 -2.43 -1.01
C VAL A 164 -9.11 -2.40 -2.09
N PRO A 165 -10.37 -2.02 -1.79
CA PRO A 165 -11.43 -1.97 -2.80
C PRO A 165 -11.16 -0.91 -3.86
N LEU A 166 -10.52 0.22 -3.52
CA LEU A 166 -10.14 1.26 -4.48
C LEU A 166 -9.12 0.73 -5.49
N VAL A 167 -8.09 0.00 -5.05
CA VAL A 167 -7.10 -0.63 -5.94
C VAL A 167 -7.78 -1.56 -6.95
N PHE A 168 -8.73 -2.38 -6.48
CA PHE A 168 -9.48 -3.29 -7.36
C PHE A 168 -10.36 -2.54 -8.36
N ARG A 169 -11.06 -1.49 -7.93
CA ARG A 169 -11.85 -0.63 -8.83
C ARG A 169 -10.99 0.03 -9.90
N ILE A 170 -9.83 0.59 -9.53
CA ILE A 170 -8.86 1.17 -10.48
C ILE A 170 -8.40 0.10 -11.48
N ARG A 171 -7.96 -1.07 -11.00
CA ARG A 171 -7.53 -2.19 -11.85
C ARG A 171 -8.61 -2.57 -12.87
N ASP A 172 -9.83 -2.75 -12.42
CA ASP A 172 -10.93 -3.24 -13.26
C ASP A 172 -11.38 -2.19 -14.27
N THR A 173 -11.35 -0.91 -13.90
CA THR A 173 -11.58 0.21 -14.81
C THR A 173 -10.51 0.29 -15.91
N LEU A 174 -9.23 0.22 -15.56
CA LEU A 174 -8.14 0.23 -16.53
C LEU A 174 -8.17 -1.00 -17.46
N LYS A 175 -8.55 -2.18 -16.92
CA LYS A 175 -8.73 -3.39 -17.72
C LYS A 175 -9.89 -3.26 -18.71
N ARG A 176 -11.01 -2.63 -18.32
CA ARG A 176 -12.15 -2.38 -19.21
C ARG A 176 -11.78 -1.40 -20.33
N ARG A 177 -11.15 -0.27 -20.00
CA ARG A 177 -10.66 0.69 -21.00
C ARG A 177 -9.70 0.04 -21.99
N SER A 178 -8.71 -0.71 -21.50
CA SER A 178 -7.76 -1.40 -22.38
C SER A 178 -8.44 -2.34 -23.38
N LYS A 179 -9.55 -3.00 -23.00
CA LYS A 179 -10.33 -3.85 -23.91
C LYS A 179 -11.12 -3.01 -24.91
N GLN A 180 -11.71 -1.90 -24.48
CA GLN A 180 -12.43 -0.98 -25.34
C GLN A 180 -11.50 -0.34 -26.38
N ASP A 181 -10.33 0.15 -25.96
CA ASP A 181 -9.32 0.72 -26.84
C ASP A 181 -8.83 -0.31 -27.87
N ALA A 182 -8.56 -1.55 -27.44
CA ALA A 182 -8.17 -2.61 -28.36
C ALA A 182 -9.26 -2.90 -29.41
N ARG A 183 -10.54 -2.98 -28.99
CA ARG A 183 -11.66 -3.16 -29.92
C ARG A 183 -11.81 -1.99 -30.88
N ARG A 184 -11.65 -0.75 -30.38
CA ARG A 184 -11.71 0.47 -31.20
C ARG A 184 -10.62 0.46 -32.26
N LEU A 185 -9.37 0.20 -31.88
CA LEU A 185 -8.24 0.15 -32.82
C LEU A 185 -8.41 -0.93 -33.88
N VAL A 186 -8.94 -2.10 -33.51
CA VAL A 186 -9.27 -3.17 -34.47
C VAL A 186 -10.34 -2.71 -35.45
N ALA A 187 -11.43 -2.12 -34.96
CA ALA A 187 -12.51 -1.62 -35.80
C ALA A 187 -12.04 -0.51 -36.75
N GLU A 188 -11.24 0.44 -36.26
CA GLU A 188 -10.61 1.50 -37.07
C GLU A 188 -9.67 0.91 -38.14
N GLY A 189 -8.91 -0.13 -37.80
CA GLY A 189 -8.07 -0.84 -38.75
C GLY A 189 -8.86 -1.50 -39.87
N LEU A 190 -9.93 -2.23 -39.52
CA LEU A 190 -10.82 -2.87 -40.49
C LEU A 190 -11.49 -1.84 -41.40
N ALA A 191 -11.94 -0.71 -40.86
CA ALA A 191 -12.53 0.38 -41.63
C ALA A 191 -11.53 1.01 -42.63
N ARG A 192 -10.23 0.93 -42.35
CA ARG A 192 -9.14 1.34 -43.24
C ARG A 192 -8.70 0.25 -44.22
N GLY A 193 -9.42 -0.88 -44.29
CA GLY A 193 -9.11 -2.01 -45.16
C GLY A 193 -7.96 -2.89 -44.67
N LEU A 194 -7.45 -2.69 -43.45
CA LEU A 194 -6.50 -3.63 -42.85
C LEU A 194 -7.21 -4.96 -42.61
N ARG A 195 -6.60 -6.06 -43.01
CA ARG A 195 -7.09 -7.40 -42.71
C ARG A 195 -6.44 -7.91 -41.42
N PRO A 196 -7.16 -8.68 -40.59
CA PRO A 196 -6.52 -9.41 -39.50
C PRO A 196 -5.38 -10.27 -40.07
N PRO A 197 -4.27 -10.45 -39.33
CA PRO A 197 -3.22 -11.36 -39.76
C PRO A 197 -3.80 -12.77 -39.92
N GLU A 198 -3.34 -13.49 -40.94
CA GLU A 198 -3.71 -14.89 -41.15
C GLU A 198 -3.43 -15.71 -39.87
N PRO A 199 -4.22 -16.75 -39.54
CA PRO A 199 -3.97 -17.57 -38.35
C PRO A 199 -2.55 -18.14 -38.27
N SER A 200 -1.95 -18.44 -39.43
CA SER A 200 -0.55 -18.88 -39.57
C SER A 200 0.47 -17.77 -39.26
N GLN A 201 0.10 -16.51 -39.48
CA GLN A 201 0.88 -15.31 -39.15
C GLN A 201 0.64 -14.82 -37.73
N SER A 202 -0.42 -15.29 -37.06
CA SER A 202 -0.56 -15.16 -35.62
C SER A 202 0.53 -16.00 -34.96
N ARG A 203 1.75 -15.45 -34.90
CA ARG A 203 2.77 -15.97 -33.99
C ARG A 203 2.07 -16.04 -32.65
N LYS A 204 1.83 -17.26 -32.13
CA LYS A 204 1.54 -17.49 -30.71
C LYS A 204 2.47 -16.54 -30.01
N ALA A 205 1.96 -15.49 -29.37
CA ALA A 205 2.80 -14.47 -28.80
C ALA A 205 3.76 -15.21 -27.87
N LYS A 206 4.99 -15.46 -28.34
CA LYS A 206 6.12 -15.85 -27.50
C LYS A 206 6.46 -14.54 -26.80
N GLY A 207 5.53 -14.09 -25.97
CA GLY A 207 5.73 -12.93 -25.15
C GLY A 207 6.95 -13.25 -24.31
N PRO A 208 8.03 -12.45 -24.37
CA PRO A 208 9.18 -12.66 -23.50
C PRO A 208 8.82 -12.48 -22.01
N PHE A 209 7.59 -12.10 -21.70
CA PHE A 209 7.09 -11.86 -20.36
C PHE A 209 5.79 -12.62 -20.11
N LYS A 210 5.91 -13.80 -19.49
CA LYS A 210 4.82 -14.34 -18.67
C LYS A 210 4.80 -13.50 -17.40
N TRP A 211 3.76 -12.69 -17.22
CA TRP A 211 3.54 -11.97 -15.97
C TRP A 211 3.15 -13.00 -14.90
N SER A 212 4.12 -13.37 -14.06
CA SER A 212 3.91 -14.11 -12.80
C SER A 212 3.34 -13.19 -11.74
#